data_AF-A0A815DEL2-F1
#
_entry.id   AF-A0A815DEL2-F1
#
_cell.length_a   1.000
_cell.length_b   1.000
_cell.length_c   1.000
_cell.angle_alpha   90.00
_cell.angle_beta   90.00
_cell.angle_gamma   90.00
#
_symmetry.space_group_name_H-M   'P 1'
#
loop_
_entity.id
_entity.type
_entity.pdbx_description
1 polymer ?
#
loop_
_entity_poly.entity_id
_entity_poly.type
_entity_poly.pdbx_seq_one_letter_code
_entity_poly.pdbx_strand_id
1 'polypeptide(L)'
;MKQHKSFQQLLLQLKPTSHVREQLREIAILIYKIMVIQTYHLLWTAYLKSGTGQLILQVQTQSLYSLTSSIWPKQVTAMVSMTNTNSVNENEIYLNFVNKHLLKLNAQLRSYKHNLNIKANHYSGYTLAIQNCIETYIEQHLQSFRLNIEHHIELLHYDYHIRALKLEYLRHCSNEYQKQQLKEICQTKYAQEMAEQESRLIKQQMNYSNLPNQSTLIDSIQSIDIRQQLFNEYKEIAVQSRANLFHVYMKSIEDERQEYRKKFEDQMEKIQPIHELTDDNNPKLSPIMIQLIDQRCQKITERLKCIYRFKAQITL
;
A
#
# COMPACT_ATOMS: atom_id res chain seq x y z
N MET A 1 1.35 -24.78 0.06
CA MET A 1 2.29 -25.90 0.36
C MET A 1 2.37 -27.03 -0.69
N LYS A 2 1.42 -27.22 -1.64
CA LYS A 2 1.52 -28.31 -2.64
C LYS A 2 2.51 -28.07 -3.81
N GLN A 3 2.87 -26.82 -4.12
CA GLN A 3 3.74 -26.49 -5.27
C GLN A 3 5.25 -26.60 -4.97
N HIS A 4 5.67 -26.56 -3.70
CA HIS A 4 7.09 -26.70 -3.30
C HIS A 4 7.67 -28.07 -3.67
N LYS A 5 6.81 -29.10 -3.72
CA LYS A 5 7.20 -30.45 -4.15
C LYS A 5 7.57 -30.50 -5.64
N SER A 6 6.99 -29.64 -6.49
CA SER A 6 7.20 -29.68 -7.93
C SER A 6 8.64 -29.38 -8.35
N PHE A 7 9.24 -28.28 -7.86
CA PHE A 7 10.58 -27.88 -8.26
C PHE A 7 11.68 -28.79 -7.69
N GLN A 8 11.54 -29.18 -6.42
CA GLN A 8 12.47 -30.14 -5.79
C GLN A 8 12.34 -31.53 -6.40
N GLN A 9 11.13 -32.01 -6.76
CA GLN A 9 10.96 -33.29 -7.46
C GLN A 9 11.54 -33.24 -8.88
N LEU A 10 11.42 -32.13 -9.60
CA LEU A 10 12.01 -31.97 -10.93
C LEU A 10 13.54 -31.96 -10.86
N LEU A 11 14.13 -31.28 -9.86
CA LEU A 11 15.56 -31.33 -9.58
C LEU A 11 16.06 -32.71 -9.12
N LEU A 12 15.26 -33.45 -8.35
CA LEU A 12 15.56 -34.81 -7.90
C LEU A 12 15.49 -35.84 -9.05
N GLN A 13 14.55 -35.67 -9.97
CA GLN A 13 14.40 -36.55 -11.15
C GLN A 13 15.51 -36.32 -12.19
N LEU A 14 16.01 -35.10 -12.32
CA LEU A 14 17.01 -34.75 -13.34
C LEU A 14 18.44 -35.21 -13.00
N LYS A 15 18.75 -35.60 -11.75
CA LYS A 15 20.13 -35.79 -11.23
C LYS A 15 21.15 -34.85 -11.92
N PRO A 16 20.90 -33.53 -11.95
CA PRO A 16 21.63 -32.65 -12.83
C PRO A 16 23.10 -32.57 -12.41
N THR A 17 24.00 -32.69 -13.38
CA THR A 17 25.43 -32.45 -13.18
C THR A 17 25.63 -31.05 -12.56
N SER A 18 26.77 -30.83 -11.89
CA SER A 18 27.10 -29.50 -11.33
C SER A 18 26.97 -28.39 -12.38
N HIS A 19 27.32 -28.69 -13.63
CA HIS A 19 27.20 -27.77 -14.77
C HIS A 19 25.76 -27.39 -15.11
N VAL A 20 24.83 -28.37 -15.20
CA VAL A 20 23.41 -28.09 -15.51
C VAL A 20 22.76 -27.28 -14.40
N ARG A 21 23.10 -27.54 -13.14
CA ARG A 21 22.61 -26.74 -12.01
C ARG A 21 23.04 -25.28 -12.10
N GLU A 22 24.29 -25.02 -12.47
CA GLU A 22 24.79 -23.65 -12.58
C GLU A 22 24.13 -22.91 -13.77
N GLN A 23 23.92 -23.57 -14.90
CA GLN A 23 23.20 -22.99 -16.05
C GLN A 23 21.77 -22.59 -15.69
N LEU A 24 21.02 -23.47 -15.00
CA LEU A 24 19.68 -23.18 -14.53
C LEU A 24 19.65 -22.04 -13.50
N ARG A 25 20.66 -21.98 -12.62
CA ARG A 25 20.82 -20.90 -11.64
C ARG A 25 21.04 -19.55 -12.32
N GLU A 26 21.93 -19.49 -13.32
CA GLU A 26 22.17 -18.26 -14.09
C GLU A 26 20.89 -17.76 -14.79
N ILE A 27 20.13 -18.67 -15.40
CA ILE A 27 18.83 -18.37 -16.01
C ILE A 27 17.84 -17.84 -14.96
N ALA A 28 17.72 -18.52 -13.80
CA ALA A 28 16.86 -18.09 -12.72
C ALA A 28 17.21 -16.69 -12.19
N ILE A 29 18.50 -16.38 -12.06
CA ILE A 29 18.98 -15.05 -11.66
C ILE A 29 18.55 -13.98 -12.68
N LEU A 30 18.61 -14.29 -13.98
CA LEU A 30 18.18 -13.36 -15.03
C LEU A 30 16.67 -13.13 -14.99
N ILE A 31 15.86 -14.18 -14.85
CA ILE A 31 14.41 -14.09 -14.69
C ILE A 31 14.05 -13.25 -13.46
N TYR A 32 14.70 -13.51 -12.31
CA TYR A 32 14.53 -12.73 -11.10
C TYR A 32 14.81 -11.23 -11.32
N LYS A 33 15.96 -10.90 -11.94
CA LYS A 33 16.33 -9.51 -12.23
C LYS A 33 15.32 -8.83 -13.16
N ILE A 34 14.83 -9.55 -14.17
CA ILE A 34 13.81 -9.06 -15.10
C ILE A 34 12.52 -8.72 -14.34
N MET A 35 12.02 -9.63 -13.51
CA MET A 35 10.76 -9.44 -12.75
C MET A 35 10.87 -8.27 -11.75
N VAL A 36 12.00 -8.15 -11.05
CA VAL A 36 12.27 -7.01 -10.17
C VAL A 36 12.28 -5.68 -10.94
N ILE A 37 12.96 -5.62 -12.09
CA ILE A 37 13.00 -4.41 -12.92
C ILE A 37 11.62 -4.06 -13.47
N GLN A 38 10.84 -5.04 -13.92
CA GLN A 38 9.47 -4.82 -14.39
C GLN A 38 8.59 -4.24 -13.28
N THR A 39 8.72 -4.75 -12.06
CA THR A 39 8.00 -4.24 -10.89
C THR A 39 8.38 -2.78 -10.60
N TYR A 40 9.67 -2.44 -10.61
CA TYR A 40 10.09 -1.04 -10.49
C TYR A 40 9.61 -0.17 -11.66
N HIS A 41 9.59 -0.70 -12.88
CA HIS A 41 9.12 0.02 -14.06
C HIS A 41 7.65 0.44 -13.90
N LEU A 42 6.79 -0.40 -13.31
CA LEU A 42 5.41 -0.05 -12.97
C LEU A 42 5.36 1.17 -12.04
N LEU A 43 6.16 1.19 -10.99
CA LEU A 43 6.21 2.30 -10.03
C LEU A 43 6.66 3.61 -10.69
N TRP A 44 7.79 3.58 -11.42
CA TRP A 44 8.30 4.78 -12.06
C TRP A 44 7.38 5.30 -13.17
N THR A 45 6.65 4.40 -13.83
CA THR A 45 5.59 4.78 -14.77
C THR A 45 4.43 5.48 -14.05
N ALA A 46 4.02 5.00 -12.87
CA ALA A 46 3.00 5.64 -12.06
C ALA A 46 3.45 7.04 -11.60
N TYR A 47 4.71 7.21 -11.20
CA TYR A 47 5.29 8.53 -10.91
C TYR A 47 5.26 9.46 -12.12
N LEU A 48 5.62 8.98 -13.31
CA LEU A 48 5.56 9.77 -14.54
C LEU A 48 4.11 10.21 -14.81
N LYS A 49 3.16 9.28 -14.80
CA LYS A 49 1.73 9.57 -15.02
C LYS A 49 1.18 10.57 -13.99
N SER A 50 1.59 10.49 -12.73
CA SER A 50 1.27 11.47 -11.69
C SER A 50 1.83 12.86 -12.05
N GLY A 51 3.11 12.93 -12.40
CA GLY A 51 3.77 14.18 -12.78
C GLY A 51 3.23 14.81 -14.06
N THR A 52 2.74 14.02 -15.02
CA THR A 52 2.20 14.51 -16.28
C THR A 52 0.67 14.70 -16.28
N GLY A 53 0.01 14.46 -15.15
CA GLY A 53 -1.45 14.53 -15.02
C GLY A 53 -2.21 13.36 -15.68
N GLN A 54 -1.51 12.39 -16.24
CA GLN A 54 -2.09 11.24 -16.94
C GLN A 54 -2.57 10.11 -16.03
N LEU A 55 -2.39 10.24 -14.71
CA LEU A 55 -2.75 9.19 -13.75
C LEU A 55 -4.27 8.91 -13.71
N ILE A 56 -5.10 9.89 -14.10
CA ILE A 56 -6.57 9.81 -14.04
C ILE A 56 -7.20 9.37 -15.36
N LEU A 57 -6.46 9.43 -16.48
CA LEU A 57 -6.99 9.10 -17.81
C LEU A 57 -7.47 7.65 -17.95
N GLN A 58 -7.23 6.79 -16.94
CA GLN A 58 -7.61 5.38 -16.94
C GLN A 58 -8.88 5.08 -16.13
N VAL A 59 -9.51 6.05 -15.46
CA VAL A 59 -10.74 5.82 -14.66
C VAL A 59 -11.90 6.65 -15.23
N GLN A 60 -12.84 5.98 -15.91
CA GLN A 60 -14.04 6.54 -16.57
C GLN A 60 -15.10 7.14 -15.63
N THR A 61 -14.71 7.67 -14.47
CA THR A 61 -15.64 8.39 -13.59
C THR A 61 -15.59 9.87 -13.91
N GLN A 62 -16.78 10.48 -14.02
CA GLN A 62 -17.00 11.93 -14.12
C GLN A 62 -16.15 12.66 -13.06
N SER A 63 -14.96 13.11 -13.47
CA SER A 63 -14.03 13.80 -12.59
C SER A 63 -14.52 15.24 -12.43
N LEU A 64 -14.86 15.65 -11.20
CA LEU A 64 -15.27 17.03 -10.89
C LEU A 64 -14.11 18.03 -10.89
N TYR A 65 -12.90 17.57 -11.20
CA TYR A 65 -11.67 18.36 -11.19
C TYR A 65 -10.87 18.13 -12.47
N SER A 66 -10.11 19.16 -12.86
CA SER A 66 -9.36 19.18 -14.11
C SER A 66 -8.30 18.06 -14.17
N LEU A 67 -8.29 17.34 -15.30
CA LEU A 67 -7.45 16.16 -15.57
C LEU A 67 -5.98 16.48 -15.87
N THR A 68 -5.54 17.74 -15.76
CA THR A 68 -4.22 18.17 -16.29
C THR A 68 -3.27 18.70 -15.22
N SER A 69 -3.62 18.63 -13.94
CA SER A 69 -2.71 19.11 -12.89
C SER A 69 -1.49 18.19 -12.75
N SER A 70 -0.32 18.72 -13.08
CA SER A 70 0.97 18.10 -12.76
C SER A 70 1.11 18.03 -11.23
N ILE A 71 1.10 16.82 -10.69
CA ILE A 71 1.24 16.59 -9.25
C ILE A 71 2.34 15.57 -9.04
N TRP A 72 3.54 16.05 -8.70
CA TRP A 72 4.66 15.18 -8.45
C TRP A 72 4.54 14.47 -7.07
N PRO A 73 4.85 13.16 -7.01
CA PRO A 73 4.93 12.42 -5.76
C PRO A 73 5.97 13.03 -4.82
N LYS A 74 5.70 13.03 -3.51
CA LYS A 74 6.65 13.56 -2.50
C LYS A 74 8.00 12.83 -2.53
N GLN A 75 7.98 11.56 -2.89
CA GLN A 75 9.17 10.73 -3.02
C GLN A 75 10.06 11.24 -4.15
N VAL A 76 9.47 11.62 -5.30
CA VAL A 76 10.23 12.18 -6.43
C VAL A 76 10.79 13.54 -6.05
N THR A 77 9.97 14.42 -5.46
CA THR A 77 10.43 15.76 -5.05
C THR A 77 11.56 15.67 -4.03
N ALA A 78 11.48 14.73 -3.06
CA ALA A 78 12.52 14.51 -2.05
C ALA A 78 13.82 13.94 -2.65
N MET A 79 13.73 12.99 -3.59
CA MET A 79 14.91 12.45 -4.27
C MET A 79 15.63 13.51 -5.10
N VAL A 80 14.88 14.40 -5.75
CA VAL A 80 15.43 15.48 -6.56
C VAL A 80 16.01 16.59 -5.68
N SER A 81 15.37 16.95 -4.56
CA SER A 81 15.92 17.95 -3.64
C SER A 81 17.28 17.55 -3.07
N MET A 82 17.54 16.25 -2.90
CA MET A 82 18.85 15.72 -2.49
C MET A 82 19.94 15.90 -3.55
N THR A 83 19.57 16.18 -4.80
CA THR A 83 20.51 16.35 -5.92
C THR A 83 20.91 17.80 -6.19
N ASN A 84 20.54 18.74 -5.30
CA ASN A 84 21.01 20.12 -5.23
C ASN A 84 20.89 20.89 -6.56
N THR A 85 19.66 21.08 -7.03
CA THR A 85 19.36 21.75 -8.31
C THR A 85 18.80 23.17 -8.09
N ASN A 86 19.63 24.20 -8.32
CA ASN A 86 19.22 25.61 -8.36
C ASN A 86 18.59 25.98 -9.72
N SER A 87 17.46 25.36 -10.07
CA SER A 87 16.83 25.54 -11.38
C SER A 87 15.45 26.19 -11.24
N VAL A 88 15.11 27.06 -12.20
CA VAL A 88 13.89 27.87 -12.24
C VAL A 88 12.65 27.06 -12.65
N ASN A 89 12.82 25.84 -13.20
CA ASN A 89 11.72 25.01 -13.71
C ASN A 89 11.66 23.64 -13.03
N GLU A 90 11.07 23.58 -11.82
CA GLU A 90 10.97 22.37 -11.00
C GLU A 90 10.33 21.18 -11.75
N ASN A 91 9.27 21.43 -12.52
CA ASN A 91 8.54 20.39 -13.25
C ASN A 91 9.40 19.68 -14.30
N GLU A 92 10.24 20.43 -15.02
CA GLU A 92 11.15 19.86 -16.01
C GLU A 92 12.25 19.03 -15.35
N ILE A 93 12.76 19.45 -14.19
CA ILE A 93 13.72 18.67 -13.41
C ILE A 93 13.11 17.31 -13.02
N TYR A 94 11.90 17.33 -12.46
CA TYR A 94 11.22 16.10 -12.03
C TYR A 94 10.94 15.17 -13.21
N LEU A 95 10.50 15.72 -14.35
CA LEU A 95 10.25 14.98 -15.57
C LEU A 95 11.53 14.32 -16.09
N ASN A 96 12.61 15.09 -16.22
CA ASN A 96 13.91 14.60 -16.69
C ASN A 96 14.48 13.53 -15.75
N PHE A 97 14.34 13.73 -14.43
CA PHE A 97 14.75 12.77 -13.43
C PHE A 97 14.02 11.42 -13.58
N VAL A 98 12.68 11.44 -13.63
CA VAL A 98 11.88 10.23 -13.79
C VAL A 98 12.16 9.54 -15.13
N ASN A 99 12.26 10.29 -16.22
CA ASN A 99 12.58 9.74 -17.54
C ASN A 99 13.96 9.10 -17.58
N LYS A 100 14.98 9.70 -16.94
CA LYS A 100 16.31 9.11 -16.83
C LYS A 100 16.29 7.77 -16.10
N HIS A 101 15.52 7.67 -15.02
CA HIS A 101 15.33 6.41 -14.31
C HIS A 101 14.64 5.35 -15.17
N LEU A 102 13.55 5.70 -15.87
CA LEU A 102 12.87 4.79 -16.79
C LEU A 102 13.78 4.31 -17.94
N LEU A 103 14.59 5.21 -18.52
CA LEU A 103 15.56 4.85 -19.55
C LEU A 103 16.61 3.85 -19.04
N LYS A 104 17.11 4.05 -17.81
CA LYS A 104 18.05 3.11 -17.18
C LYS A 104 17.41 1.74 -16.95
N LEU A 105 16.18 1.69 -16.45
CA LEU A 105 15.44 0.43 -16.28
C LEU A 105 15.21 -0.27 -17.62
N ASN A 106 14.84 0.46 -18.67
CA ASN A 106 14.65 -0.07 -20.01
C ASN A 106 15.95 -0.61 -20.65
N ALA A 107 17.09 0.05 -20.40
CA ALA A 107 18.39 -0.45 -20.83
C ALA A 107 18.76 -1.76 -20.10
N GLN A 108 18.59 -1.80 -18.77
CA GLN A 108 18.85 -3.01 -17.98
C GLN A 108 17.92 -4.16 -18.37
N LEU A 109 16.63 -3.89 -18.56
CA LEU A 109 15.64 -4.89 -18.98
C LEU A 109 16.00 -5.50 -20.34
N ARG A 110 16.39 -4.67 -21.32
CA ARG A 110 16.84 -5.14 -22.63
C ARG A 110 18.09 -6.01 -22.52
N SER A 111 19.08 -5.59 -21.73
CA SER A 111 20.30 -6.36 -21.50
C SER A 111 20.02 -7.73 -20.87
N TYR A 112 19.20 -7.79 -19.81
CA TYR A 112 18.88 -9.06 -19.16
C TYR A 112 18.02 -9.98 -20.04
N LYS A 113 17.04 -9.45 -20.77
CA LYS A 113 16.26 -10.24 -21.75
C LYS A 113 17.14 -10.81 -22.85
N HIS A 114 18.09 -10.02 -23.37
CA HIS A 114 19.04 -10.49 -24.37
C HIS A 114 19.93 -11.62 -23.82
N ASN A 115 20.51 -11.43 -22.62
CA ASN A 115 21.32 -12.45 -21.97
C ASN A 115 20.52 -13.72 -21.65
N LEU A 116 19.25 -13.58 -21.25
CA LEU A 116 18.35 -14.71 -21.02
C LEU A 116 18.14 -15.50 -22.30
N ASN A 117 17.85 -14.83 -23.42
CA ASN A 117 17.68 -15.48 -24.72
C ASN A 117 18.95 -16.23 -25.15
N ILE A 118 20.13 -15.64 -24.96
CA ILE A 118 21.40 -16.32 -25.24
C ILE A 118 21.52 -17.58 -24.39
N LYS A 119 21.37 -17.48 -23.06
CA LYS A 119 21.55 -18.61 -22.15
C LYS A 119 20.50 -19.71 -22.36
N ALA A 120 19.25 -19.34 -22.60
CA ALA A 120 18.17 -20.25 -22.92
C ALA A 120 18.43 -21.03 -24.21
N ASN A 121 18.91 -20.36 -25.27
CA ASN A 121 19.20 -21.01 -26.54
C ASN A 121 20.43 -21.93 -26.50
N HIS A 122 21.41 -21.66 -25.61
CA HIS A 122 22.59 -22.50 -25.44
C HIS A 122 22.33 -23.73 -24.56
N TYR A 123 21.29 -23.70 -23.72
CA TYR A 123 20.92 -24.84 -22.90
C TYR A 123 19.89 -25.70 -23.64
N SER A 124 20.36 -26.77 -24.30
CA SER A 124 19.54 -27.67 -25.12
C SER A 124 18.38 -28.34 -24.36
N GLY A 125 18.48 -28.44 -23.03
CA GLY A 125 17.43 -28.95 -22.16
C GLY A 125 16.42 -27.89 -21.69
N TYR A 126 16.59 -26.62 -22.05
CA TYR A 126 15.69 -25.55 -21.62
C TYR A 126 14.34 -25.68 -22.33
N THR A 127 13.28 -25.78 -21.55
CA THR A 127 11.91 -25.87 -22.05
C THR A 127 11.04 -24.82 -21.40
N LEU A 128 9.90 -24.51 -22.04
CA LEU A 128 8.89 -23.64 -21.45
C LEU A 128 8.41 -24.14 -20.08
N ALA A 129 8.36 -25.47 -19.87
CA ALA A 129 8.01 -26.06 -18.58
C ALA A 129 9.02 -25.71 -17.48
N ILE A 130 10.32 -25.75 -17.80
CA ILE A 130 11.39 -25.33 -16.87
C ILE A 130 11.29 -23.83 -16.59
N GLN A 131 11.06 -23.02 -17.61
CA GLN A 131 10.87 -21.58 -17.45
C GLN A 131 9.70 -21.27 -16.50
N ASN A 132 8.52 -21.86 -16.76
CA ASN A 132 7.34 -21.67 -15.93
C ASN A 132 7.58 -22.13 -14.48
N CYS A 133 8.34 -23.22 -14.27
CA CYS A 133 8.71 -23.66 -12.94
C CYS A 133 9.59 -22.64 -12.21
N ILE A 134 10.59 -22.09 -12.89
CA ILE A 134 11.49 -21.06 -12.35
C ILE A 134 10.71 -19.78 -12.05
N GLU A 135 9.88 -19.29 -12.99
CA GLU A 135 9.06 -18.10 -12.82
C GLU A 135 8.08 -18.26 -11.65
N THR A 136 7.41 -19.41 -11.53
CA THR A 136 6.48 -19.68 -10.42
C THR A 136 7.21 -19.67 -9.07
N TYR A 137 8.38 -20.31 -9.00
CA TYR A 137 9.19 -20.32 -7.79
C TYR A 137 9.64 -18.90 -7.41
N ILE A 138 10.16 -18.14 -8.37
CA ILE A 138 10.60 -16.76 -8.16
C ILE A 138 9.43 -15.87 -7.74
N GLU A 139 8.27 -15.97 -8.38
CA GLU A 139 7.07 -15.18 -8.06
C GLU A 139 6.65 -15.41 -6.60
N GLN A 140 6.65 -16.65 -6.12
CA GLN A 140 6.34 -16.96 -4.72
C GLN A 140 7.29 -16.26 -3.74
N HIS A 141 8.57 -16.14 -4.10
CA HIS A 141 9.58 -15.46 -3.27
C HIS A 141 9.58 -13.94 -3.45
N LEU A 142 9.11 -13.42 -4.58
CA LEU A 142 8.98 -12.00 -4.86
C LEU A 142 7.62 -11.41 -4.44
N GLN A 143 6.66 -12.24 -4.05
CA GLN A 143 5.29 -11.81 -3.75
C GLN A 143 5.24 -10.65 -2.75
N SER A 144 6.00 -10.70 -1.66
CA SER A 144 6.04 -9.63 -0.65
C SER A 144 6.62 -8.34 -1.23
N PHE A 145 7.71 -8.43 -1.99
CA PHE A 145 8.31 -7.29 -2.67
C PHE A 145 7.34 -6.64 -3.67
N ARG A 146 6.68 -7.45 -4.50
CA ARG A 146 5.70 -7.00 -5.49
C ARG A 146 4.50 -6.33 -4.82
N LEU A 147 3.94 -6.96 -3.78
CA LEU A 147 2.82 -6.42 -3.02
C LEU A 147 3.14 -5.05 -2.42
N ASN A 148 4.36 -4.86 -1.89
CA ASN A 148 4.80 -3.56 -1.37
C ASN A 148 4.79 -2.46 -2.45
N ILE A 149 5.24 -2.79 -3.66
CA ILE A 149 5.27 -1.84 -4.77
C ILE A 149 3.85 -1.55 -5.29
N GLU A 150 3.01 -2.58 -5.45
CA GLU A 150 1.61 -2.42 -5.86
C GLU A 150 0.84 -1.54 -4.87
N HIS A 151 0.99 -1.80 -3.56
CA HIS A 151 0.39 -0.97 -2.52
C HIS A 151 0.86 0.48 -2.61
N HIS A 152 2.16 0.70 -2.85
CA HIS A 152 2.71 2.05 -3.00
C HIS A 152 2.14 2.79 -4.23
N ILE A 153 1.91 2.08 -5.33
CA ILE A 153 1.22 2.63 -6.51
C ILE A 153 -0.23 2.99 -6.16
N GLU A 154 -0.97 2.13 -5.45
CA GLU A 154 -2.33 2.44 -5.02
C GLU A 154 -2.39 3.69 -4.14
N LEU A 155 -1.48 3.83 -3.17
CA LEU A 155 -1.38 5.02 -2.34
C LEU A 155 -1.09 6.27 -3.16
N LEU A 156 -0.25 6.16 -4.18
CA LEU A 156 0.03 7.26 -5.09
C LEU A 156 -1.25 7.74 -5.81
N HIS A 157 -2.09 6.82 -6.27
CA HIS A 157 -3.38 7.17 -6.89
C HIS A 157 -4.26 7.96 -5.93
N TYR A 158 -4.43 7.52 -4.69
CA TYR A 158 -5.24 8.24 -3.71
C TYR A 158 -4.65 9.61 -3.35
N ASP A 159 -3.33 9.68 -3.15
CA ASP A 159 -2.64 10.93 -2.84
C ASP A 159 -2.79 11.94 -3.99
N TYR A 160 -2.73 11.49 -5.25
CA TYR A 160 -2.99 12.32 -6.42
C TYR A 160 -4.42 12.86 -6.37
N HIS A 161 -5.43 11.99 -6.24
CA HIS A 161 -6.84 12.39 -6.24
C HIS A 161 -7.17 13.38 -5.12
N ILE A 162 -6.69 13.13 -3.91
CA ILE A 162 -6.91 14.02 -2.76
C ILE A 162 -6.30 15.40 -3.02
N ARG A 163 -5.11 15.47 -3.63
CA ARG A 163 -4.46 16.75 -3.98
C ARG A 163 -5.20 17.46 -5.11
N ALA A 164 -5.61 16.75 -6.15
CA ALA A 164 -6.37 17.33 -7.25
C ALA A 164 -7.71 17.92 -6.77
N LEU A 165 -8.44 17.18 -5.94
CA LEU A 165 -9.68 17.66 -5.29
C LEU A 165 -9.43 18.88 -4.40
N LYS A 166 -8.31 18.91 -3.65
CA LYS A 166 -7.94 20.07 -2.84
C LYS A 166 -7.67 21.30 -3.72
N LEU A 167 -6.91 21.13 -4.81
CA LEU A 167 -6.63 22.22 -5.74
C LEU A 167 -7.90 22.75 -6.38
N GLU A 168 -8.80 21.86 -6.79
CA GLU A 168 -10.09 22.25 -7.37
C GLU A 168 -10.96 22.99 -6.35
N TYR A 169 -11.08 22.47 -5.12
CA TYR A 169 -11.83 23.16 -4.06
C TYR A 169 -11.28 24.57 -3.79
N LEU A 170 -9.95 24.73 -3.79
CA LEU A 170 -9.31 26.04 -3.61
C LEU A 170 -9.59 27.01 -4.76
N ARG A 171 -9.92 26.53 -5.98
CA ARG A 171 -10.37 27.40 -7.09
C ARG A 171 -11.76 27.96 -6.87
N HIS A 172 -12.63 27.20 -6.19
CA HIS A 172 -14.00 27.59 -5.87
C HIS A 172 -14.13 28.36 -4.54
N CYS A 173 -13.09 28.36 -3.70
CA CYS A 173 -13.06 29.09 -2.43
C CYS A 173 -12.79 30.58 -2.62
N SER A 174 -13.60 31.42 -1.97
CA SER A 174 -13.38 32.87 -1.95
C SER A 174 -12.75 33.39 -0.66
N ASN A 175 -12.79 32.64 0.45
CA ASN A 175 -12.31 33.11 1.76
C ASN A 175 -11.59 32.04 2.62
N GLU A 176 -10.86 32.49 3.64
CA GLU A 176 -10.10 31.63 4.57
C GLU A 176 -10.99 30.73 5.43
N TYR A 177 -12.21 31.18 5.76
CA TYR A 177 -13.16 30.40 6.55
C TYR A 177 -13.56 29.10 5.83
N GLN A 178 -13.88 29.18 4.53
CA GLN A 178 -14.20 28.01 3.70
C GLN A 178 -13.00 27.06 3.54
N LYS A 179 -11.77 27.57 3.52
CA LYS A 179 -10.55 26.75 3.51
C LYS A 179 -10.38 26.01 4.83
N GLN A 180 -10.67 26.67 5.94
CA GLN A 180 -10.58 26.09 7.27
C GLN A 180 -11.66 25.01 7.48
N GLN A 181 -12.90 25.24 7.03
CA GLN A 181 -13.97 24.23 7.08
C GLN A 181 -13.58 22.93 6.34
N LEU A 182 -13.07 23.03 5.10
CA LEU A 182 -12.58 21.87 4.35
C LEU A 182 -11.51 21.10 5.14
N LYS A 183 -10.57 21.84 5.74
CA LYS A 183 -9.47 21.24 6.51
C LYS A 183 -10.03 20.48 7.71
N GLU A 184 -10.91 21.09 8.49
CA GLU A 184 -11.52 20.49 9.66
C GLU A 184 -12.33 19.24 9.31
N ILE A 185 -13.24 19.32 8.33
CA ILE A 185 -14.07 18.19 7.90
C ILE A 185 -13.20 17.02 7.44
N CYS A 186 -12.20 17.29 6.60
CA CYS A 186 -11.30 16.24 6.11
C CYS A 186 -10.43 15.64 7.23
N GLN A 187 -10.02 16.44 8.22
CA GLN A 187 -9.25 15.96 9.37
C GLN A 187 -10.09 15.06 10.27
N THR A 188 -11.32 15.47 10.58
CA THR A 188 -12.25 14.68 11.38
C THR A 188 -12.61 13.39 10.64
N LYS A 189 -12.86 13.46 9.32
CA LYS A 189 -13.11 12.27 8.49
C LYS A 189 -11.95 11.28 8.51
N TYR A 190 -10.73 11.80 8.41
CA TYR A 190 -9.52 10.96 8.48
C TYR A 190 -9.44 10.26 9.84
N ALA A 191 -9.63 10.99 10.95
CA ALA A 191 -9.61 10.42 12.29
C ALA A 191 -10.72 9.38 12.51
N GLN A 192 -11.95 9.69 12.09
CA GLN A 192 -13.10 8.78 12.14
C GLN A 192 -12.79 7.46 11.43
N GLU A 193 -12.30 7.53 10.20
CA GLU A 193 -12.04 6.33 9.41
C GLU A 193 -10.82 5.56 9.93
N MET A 194 -9.77 6.24 10.42
CA MET A 194 -8.64 5.59 11.09
C MET A 194 -9.12 4.73 12.26
N ALA A 195 -9.93 5.30 13.17
CA ALA A 195 -10.48 4.58 14.32
C ALA A 195 -11.37 3.39 13.90
N GLU A 196 -12.20 3.57 12.86
CA GLU A 196 -13.03 2.51 12.29
C GLU A 196 -12.19 1.34 11.73
N GLN A 197 -11.12 1.62 10.99
CA GLN A 197 -10.27 0.59 10.42
C GLN A 197 -9.40 -0.10 11.49
N GLU A 198 -8.96 0.63 12.51
CA GLU A 198 -8.21 0.08 13.65
C GLU A 198 -9.06 -0.87 14.46
N SER A 199 -10.29 -0.48 14.80
CA SER A 199 -11.28 -1.35 15.45
C SER A 199 -11.48 -2.66 14.67
N ARG A 200 -11.56 -2.60 13.34
CA ARG A 200 -11.71 -3.79 12.47
C ARG A 200 -10.47 -4.67 12.50
N LEU A 201 -9.28 -4.08 12.41
CA LEU A 201 -8.02 -4.84 12.42
C LEU A 201 -7.84 -5.59 13.73
N ILE A 202 -8.14 -4.96 14.87
CA ILE A 202 -8.01 -5.60 16.18
C ILE A 202 -9.02 -6.73 16.34
N LYS A 203 -10.28 -6.51 15.92
CA LYS A 203 -11.29 -7.59 15.88
C LYS A 203 -10.81 -8.79 15.07
N GLN A 204 -10.16 -8.56 13.92
CA GLN A 204 -9.55 -9.64 13.15
C GLN A 204 -8.41 -10.31 13.93
N GLN A 205 -7.49 -9.55 14.51
CA GLN A 205 -6.38 -10.10 15.28
C GLN A 205 -6.84 -10.94 16.47
N MET A 206 -7.93 -10.58 17.15
CA MET A 206 -8.52 -11.41 18.21
C MET A 206 -8.93 -12.79 17.71
N ASN A 207 -9.51 -12.86 16.50
CA ASN A 207 -9.96 -14.12 15.91
C ASN A 207 -8.81 -15.03 15.47
N TYR A 208 -7.66 -14.45 15.10
CA TYR A 208 -6.51 -15.19 14.56
C TYR A 208 -5.36 -15.41 15.55
N SER A 209 -5.40 -14.83 16.75
CA SER A 209 -4.24 -14.87 17.62
C SER A 209 -4.07 -16.25 18.29
N ASN A 210 -3.01 -16.95 17.86
CA ASN A 210 -2.61 -18.26 18.38
C ASN A 210 -2.28 -18.21 19.87
N LEU A 211 -2.38 -19.36 20.53
CA LEU A 211 -1.97 -19.58 21.91
C LEU A 211 -0.46 -19.31 22.07
N PRO A 212 -0.01 -18.84 23.25
CA PRO A 212 1.41 -18.63 23.49
C PRO A 212 2.18 -19.94 23.33
N ASN A 213 3.30 -19.89 22.61
CA ASN A 213 4.22 -21.02 22.49
C ASN A 213 4.84 -21.33 23.86
N GLN A 214 5.19 -22.61 24.08
CA GLN A 214 5.89 -23.05 25.30
C GLN A 214 7.12 -22.18 25.58
N SER A 215 7.21 -21.71 26.83
CA SER A 215 8.37 -20.97 27.32
C SER A 215 9.52 -21.93 27.57
N THR A 216 10.72 -21.59 27.06
CA THR A 216 11.95 -22.36 27.26
C THR A 216 12.33 -22.55 28.73
N LEU A 217 11.82 -21.70 29.62
CA LEU A 217 11.99 -21.81 31.07
C LEU A 217 11.20 -22.99 31.66
N ILE A 218 10.00 -23.25 31.16
CA ILE A 218 9.14 -24.36 31.61
C ILE A 218 9.76 -25.69 31.17
N ASP A 219 10.38 -25.72 29.98
CA ASP A 219 11.02 -26.92 29.43
C ASP A 219 12.24 -27.39 30.24
N SER A 220 12.84 -26.51 31.04
CA SER A 220 13.99 -26.83 31.90
C SER A 220 13.62 -27.63 33.16
N ILE A 221 12.33 -27.76 33.49
CA ILE A 221 11.85 -28.43 34.70
C ILE A 221 11.88 -29.95 34.50
N GLN A 222 12.66 -30.68 35.30
CA GLN A 222 12.83 -32.14 35.13
C GLN A 222 11.55 -32.95 35.34
N SER A 223 10.69 -32.54 36.27
CA SER A 223 9.42 -33.22 36.53
C SER A 223 8.38 -32.91 35.44
N ILE A 224 7.90 -33.95 34.76
CA ILE A 224 6.91 -33.85 33.68
C ILE A 224 5.57 -33.33 34.21
N ASP A 225 5.12 -33.82 35.37
CA ASP A 225 3.82 -33.45 35.93
C ASP A 225 3.79 -31.97 36.33
N ILE A 226 4.86 -31.50 37.00
CA ILE A 226 5.02 -30.09 37.40
C ILE A 226 5.10 -29.20 36.15
N ARG A 227 5.82 -29.64 35.11
CA ARG A 227 5.94 -28.91 33.85
C ARG A 227 4.57 -28.74 33.18
N GLN A 228 3.78 -29.80 33.11
CA GLN A 228 2.46 -29.77 32.49
C GLN A 228 1.49 -28.87 33.27
N GLN A 229 1.53 -28.93 34.60
CA GLN A 229 0.72 -28.07 35.46
C GLN A 229 1.06 -26.59 35.25
N LEU A 230 2.35 -26.21 35.38
CA LEU A 230 2.79 -24.83 35.20
C LEU A 230 2.53 -24.31 33.79
N PHE A 231 2.65 -25.18 32.77
CA PHE A 231 2.30 -24.81 31.41
C PHE A 231 0.81 -24.50 31.26
N ASN A 232 -0.06 -25.31 31.87
CA ASN A 232 -1.51 -25.08 31.83
C ASN A 232 -1.88 -23.78 32.57
N GLU A 233 -1.31 -23.54 33.75
CA GLU A 233 -1.53 -22.29 34.53
C GLU A 233 -1.02 -21.07 33.76
N TYR A 234 0.18 -21.14 33.18
CA TYR A 234 0.71 -20.08 32.32
C TYR A 234 -0.19 -19.81 31.13
N LYS A 235 -0.66 -20.86 30.45
CA LYS A 235 -1.56 -20.76 29.30
C LYS A 235 -2.86 -20.06 29.69
N GLU A 236 -3.45 -20.42 30.83
CA GLU A 236 -4.68 -19.81 31.35
C GLU A 236 -4.47 -18.33 31.68
N ILE A 237 -3.43 -18.00 32.45
CA ILE A 237 -3.09 -16.61 32.81
C ILE A 237 -2.82 -15.78 31.55
N ALA A 238 -2.07 -16.31 30.59
CA ALA A 238 -1.75 -15.61 29.35
C ALA A 238 -2.99 -15.39 28.48
N VAL A 239 -3.89 -16.37 28.36
CA VAL A 239 -5.16 -16.22 27.66
C VAL A 239 -6.04 -15.17 28.34
N GLN A 240 -6.18 -15.23 29.66
CA GLN A 240 -7.02 -14.29 30.41
C GLN A 240 -6.46 -12.86 30.36
N SER A 241 -5.14 -12.70 30.57
CA SER A 241 -4.47 -11.40 30.52
C SER A 241 -4.58 -10.79 29.12
N ARG A 242 -4.43 -11.62 28.07
CA ARG A 242 -4.61 -11.18 26.69
C ARG A 242 -6.04 -10.75 26.41
N ALA A 243 -7.04 -11.52 26.85
CA ALA A 243 -8.46 -11.17 26.68
C ALA A 243 -8.80 -9.85 27.39
N ASN A 244 -8.31 -9.64 28.61
CA ASN A 244 -8.50 -8.40 29.36
C ASN A 244 -7.85 -7.20 28.64
N LEU A 245 -6.62 -7.35 28.16
CA LEU A 245 -5.89 -6.29 27.46
C LEU A 245 -6.60 -5.91 26.15
N PHE A 246 -7.06 -6.91 25.40
CA PHE A 246 -7.87 -6.72 24.21
C PHE A 246 -9.21 -6.03 24.50
N HIS A 247 -9.88 -6.39 25.60
CA HIS A 247 -11.13 -5.74 26.00
C HIS A 247 -10.93 -4.25 26.33
N VAL A 248 -9.91 -3.92 27.12
CA VAL A 248 -9.58 -2.53 27.47
C VAL A 248 -9.25 -1.72 26.22
N TYR A 249 -8.40 -2.27 25.35
CA TYR A 249 -7.98 -1.59 24.13
C TYR A 249 -9.14 -1.39 23.15
N MET A 250 -10.02 -2.39 22.98
CA MET A 250 -11.22 -2.26 22.15
C MET A 250 -12.18 -1.21 22.66
N LYS A 251 -12.37 -1.13 23.98
CA LYS A 251 -13.24 -0.13 24.57
C LYS A 251 -12.73 1.28 24.27
N SER A 252 -11.44 1.52 24.50
CA SER A 252 -10.79 2.80 24.20
C SER A 252 -10.99 3.22 22.74
N ILE A 253 -10.78 2.29 21.80
CA ILE A 253 -10.92 2.58 20.36
C ILE A 253 -12.38 2.79 19.95
N GLU A 254 -13.30 2.06 20.57
CA GLU A 254 -14.73 2.22 20.31
C GLU A 254 -15.24 3.59 20.79
N ASP A 255 -14.77 4.05 21.95
CA ASP A 255 -15.08 5.37 22.49
C ASP A 255 -14.55 6.47 21.54
N GLU A 256 -13.28 6.38 21.10
CA GLU A 256 -12.70 7.31 20.12
C GLU A 256 -13.46 7.30 18.79
N ARG A 257 -13.83 6.12 18.30
CA ARG A 257 -14.59 5.95 17.06
C ARG A 257 -15.94 6.65 17.11
N GLN A 258 -16.65 6.54 18.23
CA GLN A 258 -17.93 7.22 18.45
C GLN A 258 -17.75 8.73 18.53
N GLU A 259 -16.73 9.20 19.25
CA GLU A 259 -16.40 10.62 19.36
C GLU A 259 -16.14 11.25 17.98
N TYR A 260 -15.26 10.65 17.16
CA TYR A 260 -14.94 11.18 15.84
C TYR A 260 -16.09 11.07 14.85
N ARG A 261 -16.91 10.01 14.95
CA ARG A 261 -18.14 9.89 14.15
C ARG A 261 -19.08 11.05 14.44
N LYS A 262 -19.37 11.30 15.72
CA LYS A 262 -20.25 12.40 16.13
C LYS A 262 -19.70 13.74 15.69
N LYS A 263 -18.40 14.02 15.92
CA LYS A 263 -17.76 15.26 15.47
C LYS A 263 -17.87 15.46 13.95
N PHE A 264 -17.73 14.39 13.17
CA PHE A 264 -17.86 14.47 11.71
C PHE A 264 -19.30 14.74 11.29
N GLU A 265 -20.27 14.04 11.88
CA GLU A 265 -21.70 14.24 11.63
C GLU A 265 -22.13 15.67 11.98
N ASP A 266 -21.75 16.18 13.16
CA ASP A 266 -22.00 17.56 13.60
C ASP A 266 -21.38 18.60 12.63
N GLN A 267 -20.22 18.30 12.04
CA GLN A 267 -19.57 19.19 11.05
C GLN A 267 -20.28 19.13 9.69
N MET A 268 -20.72 17.96 9.25
CA MET A 268 -21.46 17.78 8.00
C MET A 268 -22.83 18.45 8.06
N GLU A 269 -23.54 18.36 9.20
CA GLU A 269 -24.82 19.06 9.40
C GLU A 269 -24.67 20.58 9.29
N LYS A 270 -23.58 21.15 9.79
CA LYS A 270 -23.30 22.60 9.71
C LYS A 270 -23.09 23.11 8.28
N ILE A 271 -22.64 22.24 7.37
CA ILE A 271 -22.35 22.60 5.99
C ILE A 271 -23.42 22.14 4.99
N GLN A 272 -24.39 21.33 5.42
CA GLN A 272 -25.53 21.02 4.59
C GLN A 272 -26.30 22.31 4.26
N PRO A 273 -26.82 22.44 3.04
CA PRO A 273 -27.56 23.63 2.65
C PRO A 273 -28.82 23.72 3.51
N ILE A 274 -28.82 24.62 4.50
CA ILE A 274 -30.06 25.03 5.16
C ILE A 274 -30.89 25.71 4.07
N HIS A 275 -31.90 25.01 3.57
CA HIS A 275 -32.77 25.49 2.49
C HIS A 275 -33.60 26.73 2.87
N GLU A 276 -33.54 27.23 4.11
CA GLU A 276 -34.56 28.17 4.60
C GLU A 276 -34.08 29.41 5.39
N LEU A 277 -32.78 29.74 5.49
CA LEU A 277 -32.38 30.97 6.19
C LEU A 277 -31.58 31.93 5.31
N THR A 278 -32.31 32.93 4.83
CA THR A 278 -31.86 34.22 4.27
C THR A 278 -31.19 35.06 5.35
N ASP A 279 -29.99 34.64 5.78
CA ASP A 279 -29.11 35.52 6.54
C ASP A 279 -27.82 35.71 5.71
N ASP A 280 -27.71 36.89 5.09
CA ASP A 280 -26.65 37.26 4.14
C ASP A 280 -25.24 37.33 4.76
N ASN A 281 -25.14 37.12 6.07
CA ASN A 281 -23.90 37.30 6.83
C ASN A 281 -23.08 36.03 7.06
N ASN A 282 -23.57 34.84 6.67
CA ASN A 282 -22.79 33.60 6.77
C ASN A 282 -22.30 33.15 5.39
N PRO A 283 -20.97 33.03 5.16
CA PRO A 283 -20.44 32.58 3.88
C PRO A 283 -20.81 31.11 3.64
N LYS A 284 -21.90 30.88 2.90
CA LYS A 284 -22.38 29.54 2.55
C LYS A 284 -21.42 28.87 1.57
N LEU A 285 -21.25 27.55 1.72
CA LEU A 285 -20.54 26.73 0.74
C LEU A 285 -21.42 26.53 -0.50
N SER A 286 -20.83 26.63 -1.68
CA SER A 286 -21.56 26.33 -2.92
C SER A 286 -21.83 24.82 -3.03
N PRO A 287 -22.87 24.39 -3.78
CA PRO A 287 -23.13 22.96 -3.99
C PRO A 287 -21.92 22.20 -4.57
N ILE A 288 -21.14 22.84 -5.44
CA ILE A 288 -19.92 22.26 -6.02
C ILE A 288 -18.87 22.02 -4.92
N MET A 289 -18.71 22.95 -3.99
CA MET A 289 -17.77 22.81 -2.87
C MET A 289 -18.14 21.64 -1.96
N ILE A 290 -19.44 21.45 -1.69
CA ILE A 290 -19.94 20.31 -0.91
C ILE A 290 -19.62 19.00 -1.63
N GLN A 291 -19.89 18.90 -2.94
CA GLN A 291 -19.56 17.72 -3.74
C GLN A 291 -18.05 17.40 -3.73
N LEU A 292 -17.19 18.42 -3.82
CA LEU A 292 -15.73 18.25 -3.74
C LEU A 292 -15.28 17.77 -2.34
N ILE A 293 -15.92 18.25 -1.27
CA ILE A 293 -15.71 17.77 0.10
C ILE A 293 -16.09 16.29 0.19
N ASP A 294 -17.26 15.91 -0.32
CA ASP A 294 -17.76 14.53 -0.28
C ASP A 294 -16.84 13.57 -1.04
N GLN A 295 -16.45 13.93 -2.26
CA GLN A 295 -15.50 13.13 -3.04
C GLN A 295 -14.15 12.99 -2.33
N ARG A 296 -13.68 14.06 -1.68
CA ARG A 296 -12.43 14.00 -0.92
C ARG A 296 -12.56 13.10 0.31
N CYS A 297 -13.68 13.16 1.02
CA CYS A 297 -13.98 12.27 2.14
C CYS A 297 -14.05 10.80 1.70
N GLN A 298 -14.65 10.52 0.55
CA GLN A 298 -14.67 9.18 -0.04
C GLN A 298 -13.24 8.70 -0.35
N LYS A 299 -12.39 9.54 -0.97
CA LYS A 299 -11.00 9.17 -1.26
C LYS A 299 -10.16 8.96 0.00
N ILE A 300 -10.42 9.68 1.09
CA ILE A 300 -9.83 9.41 2.40
C ILE A 300 -10.23 8.00 2.88
N THR A 301 -11.52 7.66 2.81
CA THR A 301 -12.01 6.33 3.18
C THR A 301 -11.37 5.22 2.36
N GLU A 302 -11.32 5.36 1.03
CA GLU A 302 -10.70 4.38 0.14
C GLU A 302 -9.20 4.20 0.43
N ARG A 303 -8.48 5.30 0.64
CA ARG A 303 -7.06 5.30 1.00
C ARG A 303 -6.80 4.56 2.30
N LEU A 304 -7.59 4.81 3.34
CA LEU A 304 -7.42 4.16 4.64
C LEU A 304 -7.77 2.67 4.59
N LYS A 305 -8.83 2.30 3.87
CA LYS A 305 -9.14 0.88 3.60
C LYS A 305 -7.99 0.17 2.88
N CYS A 306 -7.36 0.81 1.91
CA CYS A 306 -6.18 0.28 1.22
C CYS A 306 -5.01 0.03 2.19
N ILE A 307 -4.68 1.02 3.04
CA ILE A 307 -3.62 0.88 4.06
C ILE A 307 -3.89 -0.28 5.01
N TYR A 308 -5.11 -0.38 5.55
CA TYR A 308 -5.43 -1.42 6.52
C TYR A 308 -5.59 -2.80 5.90
N ARG A 309 -6.04 -2.90 4.63
CA ARG A 309 -6.02 -4.17 3.88
C ARG A 309 -4.59 -4.68 3.72
N PHE A 310 -3.66 -3.81 3.36
CA PHE A 310 -2.25 -4.16 3.22
C PHE A 310 -1.62 -4.55 4.58
N LYS A 311 -1.92 -3.79 5.66
CA LYS A 311 -1.51 -4.17 7.03
C LYS A 311 -2.01 -5.57 7.41
N ALA A 312 -3.28 -5.87 7.14
CA ALA A 312 -3.86 -7.18 7.44
C ALA A 312 -3.15 -8.31 6.67
N GLN A 313 -2.80 -8.10 5.39
CA GLN A 313 -2.06 -9.07 4.58
C GLN A 313 -0.63 -9.33 5.06
N ILE A 314 -0.01 -8.39 5.76
CA ILE A 314 1.35 -8.55 6.33
C ILE A 314 1.30 -9.16 7.74
N THR A 315 0.22 -8.88 8.49
CA THR A 315 0.13 -9.24 9.92
C THR A 315 -0.52 -10.60 10.17
N LEU A 316 -1.38 -11.06 9.24
CA LEU A 316 -2.13 -12.32 9.33
C LEU A 316 -1.52 -13.39 8.41
#